data_AF-A0A4S8QCS7-F1
#
_entry.id   AF-A0A4S8QCS7-F1
#
_cell.length_a   1.000
_cell.length_b   1.000
_cell.length_c   1.000
_cell.angle_alpha   90.00
_cell.angle_beta   90.00
_cell.angle_gamma   90.00
#
_symmetry.space_group_name_H-M   'P 1'
#
loop_
_entity.id
_entity.type
_entity.pdbx_description
1 polymer ?
#
loop_
_entity_poly.entity_id
_entity_poly.type
_entity_poly.pdbx_seq_one_letter_code
_entity_poly.pdbx_strand_id
1 'polypeptide(L)'
;MNPERIVLGRFTLEHRRIEVYQLAGGSTTSVRLRRIAPEPAVDLGYINRIGSPFARLHLYRAEWPAALRRTAKEHAAQICFHAAQQEAEVDG
;
A
#
# COMPACT_ATOMS: atom_id res chain seq x y z
N MET A 1 10.17 -11.27 -16.29
CA MET A 1 8.73 -11.30 -15.91
C MET A 1 8.49 -10.24 -14.86
N ASN A 2 7.47 -9.39 -15.01
CA ASN A 2 7.07 -8.51 -13.92
C ASN A 2 6.43 -9.39 -12.83
N PRO A 3 6.82 -9.26 -11.56
CA PRO A 3 6.19 -10.04 -10.49
C PRO A 3 4.69 -9.73 -10.47
N GLU A 4 3.88 -10.77 -10.32
CA GLU A 4 2.44 -10.66 -10.22
C GLU A 4 2.08 -9.79 -9.01
N ARG A 5 1.09 -8.90 -9.19
CA ARG A 5 0.68 -7.92 -8.19
C ARG A 5 -0.69 -8.30 -7.67
N ILE A 6 -0.79 -8.49 -6.36
CA ILE A 6 -2.05 -8.75 -5.66
C ILE A 6 -2.54 -7.41 -5.10
N VAL A 7 -3.59 -6.86 -5.69
CA VAL A 7 -4.17 -5.59 -5.25
C VAL A 7 -5.00 -5.82 -4.00
N LEU A 8 -4.59 -5.21 -2.89
CA LEU A 8 -5.31 -5.30 -1.62
C LEU A 8 -6.43 -4.27 -1.52
N GLY A 9 -6.25 -3.13 -2.17
CA GLY A 9 -7.25 -2.05 -2.13
C GLY A 9 -6.74 -0.75 -2.70
N ARG A 10 -7.60 0.26 -2.63
CA ARG A 10 -7.35 1.59 -3.21
C ARG A 10 -7.89 2.67 -2.28
N PHE A 11 -7.21 3.81 -2.24
CA PHE A 11 -7.68 5.00 -1.53
C PHE A 11 -7.37 6.27 -2.31
N THR A 12 -8.08 7.35 -1.98
CA THR A 12 -7.82 8.67 -2.52
C THR A 12 -6.95 9.45 -1.54
N LEU A 13 -5.88 10.07 -2.05
CA LEU A 13 -5.01 10.98 -1.29
C LEU A 13 -4.96 12.29 -2.06
N GLU A 14 -5.64 13.32 -1.55
CA GLU A 14 -5.87 14.57 -2.27
C GLU A 14 -6.54 14.32 -3.64
N HIS A 15 -5.89 14.73 -4.74
CA HIS A 15 -6.32 14.52 -6.12
C HIS A 15 -5.76 13.21 -6.73
N ARG A 16 -5.10 12.37 -5.93
CA ARG A 16 -4.41 11.15 -6.40
C ARG A 16 -5.18 9.91 -5.99
N ARG A 17 -5.34 8.97 -6.91
CA ARG A 17 -5.82 7.62 -6.58
C ARG A 17 -4.64 6.69 -6.39
N ILE A 18 -4.54 6.12 -5.20
CA ILE A 18 -3.45 5.26 -4.77
C ILE A 18 -3.95 3.82 -4.67
N GLU A 19 -3.21 2.91 -5.30
CA GLU A 19 -3.38 1.47 -5.19
C GLU A 19 -2.36 0.91 -4.19
N VAL A 20 -2.85 0.07 -3.28
CA VAL A 20 -2.06 -0.69 -2.32
C VAL A 20 -2.03 -2.12 -2.80
N TYR A 21 -0.82 -2.66 -2.99
CA TYR A 21 -0.65 -4.01 -3.53
C TYR A 21 0.56 -4.71 -2.91
N GLN A 22 0.51 -6.04 -2.93
CA GLN A 22 1.65 -6.90 -2.61
C GLN A 22 2.21 -7.51 -3.88
N LEU A 23 3.46 -7.96 -3.82
CA LEU A 23 4.02 -8.83 -4.85
C LEU A 23 3.73 -10.28 -4.48
N ALA A 24 3.23 -11.08 -5.42
CA ALA A 24 3.10 -12.51 -5.24
C ALA A 24 4.45 -13.14 -4.89
N GLY A 25 4.49 -13.98 -3.86
CA GLY A 25 5.73 -14.52 -3.29
C GLY A 25 6.59 -13.50 -2.52
N GLY A 26 6.12 -12.27 -2.33
CA GLY A 26 6.74 -11.25 -1.50
C GLY A 26 6.36 -11.36 -0.02
N SER A 27 6.91 -10.47 0.81
CA SER A 27 6.53 -10.41 2.23
C SER A 27 5.10 -9.92 2.39
N THR A 28 4.27 -10.70 3.10
CA THR A 28 2.89 -10.33 3.50
C THR A 28 2.85 -9.10 4.42
N THR A 29 3.98 -8.79 5.07
CA THR A 29 4.10 -7.60 5.93
C THR A 29 4.65 -6.38 5.19
N SER A 30 4.86 -6.46 3.87
CA SER A 30 5.30 -5.33 3.06
C SER A 30 4.35 -5.07 1.90
N VAL A 31 3.86 -3.84 1.83
CA VAL A 31 2.95 -3.40 0.77
C VAL A 31 3.54 -2.26 -0.03
N ARG A 32 3.17 -2.18 -1.29
CA ARG A 32 3.61 -1.14 -2.22
C ARG A 32 2.49 -0.17 -2.49
N LEU A 33 2.88 1.07 -2.76
CA LEU A 33 1.98 2.15 -3.12
C LEU A 33 2.21 2.53 -4.58
N ARG A 34 1.16 2.53 -5.39
CA ARG A 34 1.18 3.01 -6.78
C ARG A 34 0.14 4.09 -6.96
N ARG A 35 0.54 5.26 -7.46
CA ARG A 35 -0.42 6.23 -7.97
C ARG A 35 -0.95 5.69 -9.30
N ILE A 36 -2.25 5.47 -9.40
CA ILE A 36 -2.92 5.03 -10.63
C ILE A 36 -3.70 6.16 -11.32
N ALA A 37 -3.99 7.25 -10.60
CA ALA A 37 -4.52 8.48 -11.18
C ALA A 37 -3.96 9.73 -10.47
N PRO A 38 -3.71 10.84 -11.19
CA PRO A 38 -3.75 10.94 -12.65
C PRO A 38 -2.66 10.10 -13.31
N GLU A 39 -2.87 9.76 -14.57
CA GLU A 39 -1.90 9.03 -15.39
C GLU A 39 -0.62 9.88 -15.63
N PRO A 40 0.54 9.26 -15.87
CA PRO A 40 0.78 7.81 -15.90
C PRO A 40 0.80 7.19 -14.50
N ALA A 41 0.54 5.89 -14.45
CA ALA A 41 0.63 5.14 -13.21
C ALA A 41 2.09 5.02 -12.74
N VAL A 42 2.37 5.43 -11.50
CA VAL A 42 3.74 5.52 -10.96
C VAL A 42 3.83 4.77 -9.63
N ASP A 43 4.79 3.84 -9.54
CA ASP A 43 5.15 3.23 -8.27
C ASP A 43 5.83 4.29 -7.37
N LEU A 44 5.20 4.56 -6.23
CA LEU A 44 5.59 5.64 -5.32
C LEU A 44 6.60 5.16 -4.29
N GLY A 45 6.49 3.92 -3.85
CA GLY A 45 7.20 3.43 -2.68
C GLY A 45 6.59 2.17 -2.08
N TYR A 46 6.98 1.90 -0.84
CA TYR A 46 6.50 0.77 -0.06
C TYR A 46 6.43 1.10 1.42
N ILE A 47 5.63 0.32 2.15
CA ILE A 47 5.59 0.26 3.59
C ILE A 47 6.12 -1.11 4.00
N ASN A 48 7.05 -1.15 4.94
CA ASN A 48 7.51 -2.40 5.55
C ASN A 48 6.89 -2.59 6.93
N ARG A 49 6.84 -3.85 7.37
CA ARG A 49 6.35 -4.24 8.70
C ARG A 49 4.95 -3.67 8.98
N ILE A 50 4.07 -3.69 7.99
CA ILE A 50 2.70 -3.21 8.18
C ILE A 50 2.00 -4.02 9.27
N GLY A 51 1.21 -3.34 10.11
CA GLY A 51 0.68 -3.91 11.35
C GLY A 51 1.62 -3.78 12.56
N SER A 52 2.88 -3.36 12.39
CA SER A 52 3.81 -3.08 13.48
C SER A 52 3.80 -1.59 13.88
N PRO A 53 4.03 -1.23 15.15
CA PRO A 53 4.31 0.16 15.55
C PRO A 53 5.57 0.72 14.85
N PHE A 54 6.45 -0.15 14.35
CA PHE A 54 7.67 0.23 13.63
C PHE A 54 7.49 0.31 12.11
N ALA A 55 6.25 0.30 11.60
CA ALA A 55 5.99 0.41 10.16
C ALA A 55 6.56 1.71 9.58
N ARG A 56 7.38 1.60 8.53
CA ARG A 56 8.01 2.74 7.86
C ARG A 56 7.55 2.85 6.42
N LEU A 57 7.19 4.07 6.03
CA LEU A 57 6.90 4.44 4.65
C LEU A 57 8.18 4.90 3.95
N HIS A 58 8.54 4.21 2.88
CA HIS A 58 9.68 4.52 2.01
C HIS A 58 9.14 4.98 0.65
N LEU A 59 9.40 6.23 0.27
CA LEU A 59 8.98 6.80 -1.01
C LEU A 59 10.21 6.98 -1.91
N TYR A 60 10.11 6.53 -3.18
CA TYR A 60 11.18 6.63 -4.17
C TYR A 60 11.16 7.96 -4.92
N ARG A 61 9.97 8.49 -5.17
CA ARG A 61 9.75 9.62 -6.10
C ARG A 61 8.78 10.69 -5.59
N ALA A 62 8.17 10.47 -4.44
CA ALA A 62 7.14 11.34 -3.91
C ALA A 62 7.69 12.17 -2.75
N GLU A 63 7.81 13.48 -2.97
CA GLU A 63 7.95 14.47 -1.90
C GLU A 63 6.58 14.75 -1.29
N TRP A 64 6.13 13.81 -0.45
CA TRP A 64 4.94 14.02 0.37
C TRP A 64 5.33 14.70 1.68
N PRO A 65 4.66 15.80 2.06
CA PRO A 65 4.76 16.37 3.40
C PRO A 65 4.45 15.32 4.47
N ALA A 66 4.95 15.56 5.69
CA ALA A 66 4.79 14.63 6.81
C ALA A 66 3.32 14.25 7.08
N ALA A 67 2.39 15.20 6.94
CA ALA A 67 0.96 14.94 7.10
C ALA A 67 0.44 13.93 6.07
N LEU A 68 0.73 14.11 4.78
CA LEU A 68 0.31 13.17 3.73
C LEU A 68 0.97 11.80 3.90
N ARG A 69 2.24 11.76 4.31
CA ARG A 69 2.93 10.49 4.62
C ARG A 69 2.21 9.72 5.73
N ARG A 70 1.76 10.42 6.77
CA ARG A 70 1.01 9.83 7.87
C ARG A 70 -0.34 9.29 7.39
N THR A 71 -1.14 10.11 6.70
CA THR A 71 -2.44 9.71 6.15
C THR A 71 -2.33 8.52 5.20
N ALA A 72 -1.34 8.52 4.30
CA ALA A 72 -1.11 7.40 3.40
C ALA A 72 -0.75 6.11 4.15
N LYS A 73 0.04 6.20 5.23
CA LYS A 73 0.39 5.05 6.07
C LYS A 73 -0.83 4.50 6.79
N GLU A 74 -1.69 5.37 7.34
CA GLU A 74 -2.91 5.00 8.05
C GLU A 74 -3.91 4.29 7.12
N HIS A 75 -4.19 4.85 5.94
CA HIS A 75 -5.08 4.19 4.96
C HIS A 75 -4.52 2.86 4.44
N ALA A 76 -3.22 2.80 4.14
CA ALA A 76 -2.60 1.56 3.70
C ALA A 76 -2.68 0.49 4.79
N ALA A 77 -2.46 0.86 6.06
CA ALA A 77 -2.59 -0.07 7.19
C ALA A 77 -4.03 -0.59 7.34
N GLN A 78 -5.04 0.27 7.22
CA GLN A 78 -6.45 -0.14 7.23
C GLN A 78 -6.76 -1.12 6.09
N ILE A 79 -6.33 -0.82 4.86
CA ILE A 79 -6.53 -1.71 3.70
C ILE A 79 -5.90 -3.08 3.95
N CYS A 80 -4.67 -3.11 4.48
CA CYS A 80 -3.99 -4.38 4.74
C CYS A 80 -4.67 -5.18 5.85
N PHE A 81 -5.15 -4.50 6.90
CA PHE A 81 -5.88 -5.15 7.97
C PHE A 81 -7.18 -5.78 7.46
N HIS A 82 -7.94 -5.05 6.64
CA HIS A 82 -9.17 -5.58 6.03
C HIS A 82 -8.90 -6.75 5.09
N ALA A 83 -7.88 -6.66 4.24
CA ALA A 83 -7.51 -7.76 3.35
C ALA A 83 -7.12 -9.03 4.13
N ALA A 84 -6.34 -8.89 5.21
CA ALA A 84 -5.95 -10.02 6.06
C ALA A 84 -7.16 -10.66 6.78
N GLN A 85 -8.16 -9.87 7.18
CA GLN A 85 -9.39 -10.43 7.77
C GLN A 85 -10.21 -11.22 6.75
N GLN A 86 -10.28 -10.76 5.50
CA GLN A 86 -10.98 -11.48 4.43
C GLN A 86 -10.30 -12.80 4.07
N GLU A 87 -8.97 -12.86 4.05
CA GLU A 87 -8.24 -14.12 3.86
C GLU A 87 -8.54 -15.11 5.00
N ALA A 88 -8.53 -14.66 6.26
CA ALA A 88 -8.80 -15.52 7.41
C ALA A 88 -10.24 -16.05 7.49
N GLU A 89 -11.22 -15.35 6.91
CA GLU A 89 -12.63 -15.79 6.85
C GLU A 89 -12.87 -16.84 5.75
N VAL A 90 -12.05 -16.86 4.69
CA VAL A 90 -12.17 -17.82 3.58
C VAL A 90 -11.53 -19.17 3.89
N ASP A 91 -10.54 -19.19 4.80
CA ASP A 91 -9.86 -20.41 5.26
C ASP A 91 -10.52 -21.08 6.49
N GLY A 92 -11.67 -20.56 6.96
CA GLY A 92 -12.39 -21.00 8.17
C GLY A 92 -13.57 -21.95 7.95
#